data_AF-A0A022MGE1-F1
#
_entry.id   AF-A0A022MGE1-F1
#
_cell.length_a   1.000
_cell.length_b   1.000
_cell.length_c   1.000
_cell.angle_alpha   90.00
_cell.angle_beta   90.00
_cell.angle_gamma   90.00
#
_symmetry.space_group_name_H-M   'P 1'
#
loop_
_entity.id
_entity.type
_entity.pdbx_description
1 polymer ?
#
loop_
_entity_poly.entity_id
_entity_poly.type
_entity_poly.pdbx_seq_one_letter_code
_entity_poly.pdbx_strand_id
1 'polypeptide(L)'
;METYLSWYREGRMDESEFRSVTDHLARSGLTVEHPTLGCGMLLDVVGEQVKLPVGRMLELVGLSVGPLCMQFWLSADTDVVCDVRYVAPDIHVLTFVLGGLTENECEQATDAVQRLVQQELDRTVALLIDVGGDALVLYGRLPTGPRPDRVQFRTDRLSAVPAVLAGAEVTDLGNGLSAVRWQ
;
A
#
# COMPACT_ATOMS: atom_id res chain seq x y z
N MET A 1 5.62 17.90 2.18
CA MET A 1 6.32 16.64 1.87
C MET A 1 5.30 15.55 2.15
N GLU A 2 4.98 14.74 1.15
CA GLU A 2 3.89 13.76 1.26
C GLU A 2 4.45 12.46 1.83
N THR A 3 3.95 12.07 3.00
CA THR A 3 4.25 10.78 3.62
C THR A 3 3.35 9.72 2.99
N TYR A 4 3.88 8.57 2.60
CA TYR A 4 3.06 7.49 2.04
C TYR A 4 3.61 6.08 2.36
N LEU A 5 2.75 5.08 2.16
CA LEU A 5 3.09 3.67 2.18
C LEU A 5 2.75 3.05 0.84
N SER A 6 3.70 2.41 0.17
CA SER A 6 3.42 1.70 -1.10
C SER A 6 3.67 0.21 -0.94
N TRP A 7 2.61 -0.57 -1.03
CA TRP A 7 2.66 -2.04 -1.00
C TRP A 7 2.66 -2.59 -2.42
N TYR A 8 3.72 -3.33 -2.76
CA TYR A 8 3.91 -4.01 -4.03
C TYR A 8 3.58 -5.49 -3.86
N ARG A 9 2.65 -6.00 -4.67
CA ARG A 9 2.12 -7.36 -4.59
C ARG A 9 2.20 -8.07 -5.95
N GLU A 10 2.62 -9.33 -5.94
CA GLU A 10 2.56 -10.25 -7.07
C GLU A 10 1.15 -10.79 -7.28
N GLY A 11 0.78 -10.94 -8.54
CA GLY A 11 -0.50 -11.47 -8.97
C GLY A 11 -1.55 -10.38 -9.12
N ARG A 12 -2.32 -10.50 -10.20
CA ARG A 12 -3.48 -9.64 -10.42
C ARG A 12 -4.54 -9.94 -9.37
N MET A 13 -4.89 -8.91 -8.62
CA MET A 13 -5.99 -8.90 -7.67
C MET A 13 -7.33 -8.84 -8.40
N ASP A 14 -8.10 -9.92 -8.28
CA ASP A 14 -9.51 -9.93 -8.67
C ASP A 14 -10.40 -9.32 -7.57
N GLU A 15 -11.71 -9.29 -7.79
CA GLU A 15 -12.68 -8.75 -6.82
C GLU A 15 -12.60 -9.48 -5.47
N SER A 16 -12.45 -10.80 -5.48
CA SER A 16 -12.46 -11.63 -4.27
C SER A 16 -11.19 -11.43 -3.45
N GLU A 17 -10.04 -11.33 -4.12
CA GLU A 17 -8.77 -11.01 -3.48
C GLU A 17 -8.79 -9.59 -2.91
N PHE A 18 -9.34 -8.61 -3.65
CA PHE A 18 -9.41 -7.25 -3.13
C PHE A 18 -10.38 -7.13 -1.96
N ARG A 19 -11.49 -7.88 -1.98
CA ARG A 19 -12.39 -7.99 -0.83
C ARG A 19 -11.65 -8.49 0.41
N SER A 20 -10.85 -9.56 0.28
CA SER A 20 -10.02 -10.07 1.36
C SER A 20 -9.06 -9.00 1.91
N VAL A 21 -8.41 -8.25 1.02
CA VAL A 21 -7.55 -7.11 1.39
C VAL A 21 -8.32 -6.05 2.18
N THR A 22 -9.49 -5.63 1.71
CA THR A 22 -10.32 -4.64 2.41
C THR A 22 -10.84 -5.16 3.75
N ASP A 23 -11.16 -6.45 3.86
CA ASP A 23 -11.59 -7.08 5.12
C ASP A 23 -10.45 -7.12 6.15
N HIS A 24 -9.22 -7.40 5.70
CA HIS A 24 -8.03 -7.37 6.57
C HIS A 24 -7.72 -5.97 7.08
N LEU A 25 -7.81 -4.96 6.22
CA LEU A 25 -7.67 -3.56 6.63
C LEU A 25 -8.79 -3.15 7.60
N ALA A 26 -10.03 -3.54 7.33
CA ALA A 26 -11.17 -3.22 8.18
C ALA A 26 -11.02 -3.78 9.61
N ARG A 27 -10.50 -5.01 9.75
CA ARG A 27 -10.18 -5.59 11.08
C ARG A 27 -9.11 -4.82 11.84
N SER A 28 -8.30 -4.03 11.13
CA SER A 28 -7.28 -3.15 11.71
C SER A 28 -7.75 -1.70 11.84
N GLY A 29 -9.05 -1.43 11.62
CA GLY A 29 -9.66 -0.11 11.77
C GLY A 29 -9.54 0.80 10.55
N LEU A 30 -9.19 0.27 9.38
CA LEU A 30 -9.13 1.02 8.12
C LEU A 30 -10.15 0.45 7.13
N THR A 31 -11.29 1.13 6.98
CA THR A 31 -12.47 0.58 6.30
C THR A 31 -12.70 1.21 4.94
N VAL A 32 -13.16 0.44 3.96
CA VAL A 32 -13.47 0.98 2.62
C VAL A 32 -14.84 1.69 2.57
N GLU A 33 -15.73 1.33 3.49
CA GLU A 33 -17.05 1.91 3.65
C GLU A 33 -16.99 3.06 4.65
N HIS A 34 -17.47 4.24 4.24
CA HIS A 34 -17.55 5.38 5.15
C HIS A 34 -18.49 5.05 6.33
N PRO A 35 -18.06 5.22 7.59
CA PRO A 35 -18.78 4.72 8.76
C PRO A 35 -20.17 5.34 8.96
N THR A 36 -20.36 6.60 8.56
CA THR A 36 -21.67 7.28 8.62
C THR A 36 -22.49 7.18 7.33
N LEU A 37 -21.84 7.16 6.16
CA LEU A 37 -22.53 7.25 4.86
C LEU A 37 -22.89 5.89 4.26
N GLY A 38 -22.32 4.80 4.75
CA GLY A 38 -22.63 3.43 4.30
C GLY A 38 -22.27 3.18 2.83
N CYS A 39 -21.28 3.91 2.30
CA CYS A 39 -20.82 3.78 0.93
C CYS A 39 -19.32 4.05 0.85
N GLY A 40 -18.70 3.59 -0.25
CA GLY A 40 -17.32 3.90 -0.54
C GLY A 40 -17.17 5.16 -1.38
N MET A 41 -15.95 5.70 -1.40
CA MET A 41 -15.61 6.88 -2.20
C MET A 41 -14.47 6.56 -3.15
N LEU A 42 -14.66 6.88 -4.43
CA LEU A 42 -13.59 7.06 -5.39
C LEU A 42 -13.29 8.55 -5.55
N LEU A 43 -12.03 8.89 -5.80
CA LEU A 43 -11.65 10.22 -6.25
C LEU A 43 -11.57 10.21 -7.78
N ASP A 44 -12.21 11.17 -8.42
CA ASP A 44 -12.09 11.36 -9.85
C ASP A 44 -10.77 12.08 -10.23
N VAL A 45 -10.60 12.37 -11.52
CA VAL A 45 -9.37 12.99 -12.05
C VAL A 45 -9.13 14.43 -11.55
N VAL A 46 -10.15 15.09 -11.00
CA VAL A 46 -10.02 16.43 -10.40
C VAL A 46 -9.99 16.38 -8.87
N GLY A 47 -10.06 15.17 -8.28
CA GLY A 47 -10.05 14.95 -6.83
C GLY A 47 -11.43 15.04 -6.17
N GLU A 48 -12.52 15.05 -6.95
CA GLU A 48 -13.87 15.06 -6.38
C GLU A 48 -14.31 13.65 -5.93
N GLN A 49 -15.03 13.60 -4.81
CA GLN A 49 -15.53 12.36 -4.24
C GLN A 49 -16.77 11.86 -5.00
N VAL A 50 -16.66 10.65 -5.55
CA VAL A 50 -17.73 9.92 -6.20
C VAL A 50 -18.19 8.78 -5.28
N LYS A 51 -19.42 8.89 -4.79
CA LYS A 51 -20.07 7.88 -3.95
C LYS A 51 -20.42 6.63 -4.75
N LEU A 52 -19.98 5.47 -4.29
CA LEU A 52 -20.32 4.18 -4.90
C LEU A 52 -20.65 3.11 -3.84
N PRO A 53 -21.52 2.14 -4.17
CA PRO A 53 -21.62 0.93 -3.37
C PRO A 53 -20.26 0.24 -3.29
N VAL A 54 -19.91 -0.30 -2.11
CA VAL A 54 -18.62 -0.95 -1.89
C VAL A 54 -18.36 -2.07 -2.89
N GLY A 55 -19.37 -2.92 -3.15
CA GLY A 55 -19.27 -3.99 -4.15
C GLY A 55 -18.84 -3.48 -5.53
N ARG A 56 -19.35 -2.31 -5.95
CA ARG A 56 -18.97 -1.71 -7.24
C ARG A 56 -17.51 -1.26 -7.26
N MET A 57 -16.98 -0.75 -6.17
CA MET A 57 -15.55 -0.40 -6.09
C MET A 57 -14.67 -1.64 -6.19
N LEU A 58 -15.06 -2.71 -5.50
CA LEU A 58 -14.32 -3.98 -5.55
C LEU A 58 -14.30 -4.57 -6.96
N GLU A 59 -15.45 -4.53 -7.66
CA GLU A 59 -15.55 -4.94 -9.06
C GLU A 59 -14.60 -4.12 -9.96
N LEU A 60 -14.55 -2.79 -9.79
CA LEU A 60 -13.70 -1.92 -10.61
C LEU A 60 -12.21 -2.23 -10.44
N VAL A 61 -11.76 -2.49 -9.21
CA VAL A 61 -10.38 -2.92 -8.94
C VAL A 61 -10.11 -4.30 -9.56
N GLY A 62 -11.02 -5.26 -9.39
CA GLY A 62 -10.89 -6.58 -9.99
C GLY A 62 -10.81 -6.55 -11.53
N LEU A 63 -11.60 -5.67 -12.15
CA LEU A 63 -11.59 -5.47 -13.61
C LEU A 63 -10.33 -4.75 -14.11
N SER A 64 -9.59 -4.09 -13.22
CA SER A 64 -8.32 -3.44 -13.56
C SER A 64 -8.45 -2.43 -14.70
N VAL A 65 -9.53 -1.65 -14.69
CA VAL A 65 -9.91 -0.71 -15.75
C VAL A 65 -9.07 0.57 -15.81
N GLY A 66 -7.91 0.58 -15.17
CA GLY A 66 -7.03 1.72 -15.04
C GLY A 66 -6.65 1.98 -13.58
N PRO A 67 -5.82 3.00 -13.33
CA PRO A 67 -5.54 3.44 -11.97
C PRO A 67 -6.84 3.92 -11.30
N LEU A 68 -7.04 3.52 -10.05
CA LEU A 68 -8.18 3.93 -9.23
C LEU A 68 -7.68 4.61 -7.98
N CYS A 69 -8.26 5.76 -7.66
CA CYS A 69 -7.98 6.48 -6.43
C CYS A 69 -9.22 6.34 -5.53
N MET A 70 -9.03 5.78 -4.34
CA MET A 70 -10.14 5.46 -3.44
C MET A 70 -9.83 5.86 -2.01
N GLN A 71 -10.85 6.07 -1.19
CA GLN A 71 -10.67 6.44 0.21
C GLN A 71 -10.93 5.25 1.12
N PHE A 72 -10.03 5.06 2.07
CA PHE A 72 -10.24 4.25 3.25
C PHE A 72 -10.46 5.16 4.46
N TRP A 73 -11.24 4.72 5.43
CA TRP A 73 -11.69 5.53 6.55
C TRP A 73 -11.14 4.99 7.86
N LEU A 74 -10.43 5.86 8.58
CA LEU A 74 -10.05 5.65 9.99
C LEU A 74 -11.19 6.07 10.92
N SER A 75 -11.92 7.12 10.53
CA SER A 75 -13.06 7.66 11.25
C SER A 75 -14.08 8.25 10.27
N ALA A 76 -15.15 8.90 10.75
CA ALA A 76 -16.09 9.61 9.87
C ALA A 76 -15.51 10.88 9.25
N ASP A 77 -14.43 11.43 9.83
CA ASP A 77 -13.84 12.71 9.43
C ASP A 77 -12.39 12.56 8.95
N THR A 78 -11.82 11.34 9.04
CA THR A 78 -10.44 11.04 8.67
C THR A 78 -10.40 9.92 7.65
N ASP A 79 -9.91 10.22 6.46
CA ASP A 79 -9.62 9.25 5.41
C ASP A 79 -8.13 9.09 5.11
N VAL A 80 -7.81 7.99 4.46
CA VAL A 80 -6.53 7.64 3.87
C VAL A 80 -6.79 7.37 2.40
N VAL A 81 -6.27 8.22 1.53
CA VAL A 81 -6.37 8.05 0.08
C VAL A 81 -5.46 6.89 -0.33
N CYS A 82 -5.96 6.02 -1.18
CA CYS A 82 -5.27 4.86 -1.71
C CYS A 82 -5.31 4.86 -3.24
N ASP A 83 -4.14 4.95 -3.86
CA ASP A 83 -3.97 4.77 -5.29
C ASP A 83 -3.69 3.30 -5.60
N VAL A 84 -4.59 2.69 -6.36
CA VAL A 84 -4.46 1.33 -6.89
C VAL A 84 -3.95 1.40 -8.31
N ARG A 85 -2.75 0.87 -8.56
CA ARG A 85 -2.05 0.93 -9.86
C ARG A 85 -1.49 -0.42 -10.29
N TYR A 86 -1.28 -0.55 -11.60
CA TYR A 86 -0.75 -1.73 -12.27
C TYR A 86 0.56 -1.33 -12.97
N VAL A 87 1.70 -1.83 -12.50
CA VAL A 87 3.03 -1.41 -13.00
C VAL A 87 3.62 -2.41 -14.01
N ALA A 88 3.19 -3.67 -13.94
CA ALA A 88 3.50 -4.75 -14.86
C ALA A 88 2.28 -5.69 -14.91
N PRO A 89 2.17 -6.62 -15.90
CA PRO A 89 0.99 -7.48 -16.05
C PRO A 89 0.55 -8.20 -14.76
N ASP A 90 1.52 -8.47 -13.89
CA ASP A 90 1.35 -9.28 -12.68
C ASP A 90 1.69 -8.52 -11.39
N ILE A 91 1.82 -7.19 -11.40
CA ILE A 91 2.18 -6.41 -10.20
C ILE A 91 1.17 -5.33 -9.91
N HIS A 92 0.57 -5.44 -8.72
CA HIS A 92 -0.30 -4.43 -8.15
C HIS A 92 0.47 -3.59 -7.14
N VAL A 93 0.19 -2.29 -7.17
CA VAL A 93 0.73 -1.34 -6.21
C VAL A 93 -0.44 -0.61 -5.57
N LEU A 94 -0.51 -0.68 -4.25
CA LEU A 94 -1.44 0.10 -3.44
C LEU A 94 -0.61 1.14 -2.68
N THR A 95 -0.82 2.42 -3.02
CA THR A 95 -0.13 3.55 -2.38
C THR A 95 -1.09 4.28 -1.46
N PHE A 96 -0.86 4.22 -0.15
CA PHE A 96 -1.64 4.90 0.88
C PHE A 96 -0.98 6.24 1.24
N VAL A 97 -1.69 7.34 1.00
CA VAL A 97 -1.24 8.70 1.30
C VAL A 97 -1.53 9.00 2.76
N LEU A 98 -0.49 9.30 3.54
CA LEU A 98 -0.56 9.61 4.96
C LEU A 98 -0.37 11.11 5.26
N GLY A 99 -0.13 11.92 4.22
CA GLY A 99 0.00 13.36 4.36
C GLY A 99 -1.27 13.99 4.96
N GLY A 100 -1.10 14.86 5.97
CA GLY A 100 -2.21 15.55 6.63
C GLY A 100 -2.81 14.80 7.84
N LEU A 101 -2.43 13.54 8.05
CA LEU A 101 -2.81 12.79 9.25
C LEU A 101 -1.99 13.24 10.46
N THR A 102 -2.56 13.11 11.65
CA THR A 102 -1.81 13.21 12.91
C THR A 102 -0.83 12.04 13.06
N GLU A 103 0.12 12.16 13.98
CA GLU A 103 1.10 11.10 14.26
C GLU A 103 0.43 9.77 14.64
N ASN A 104 -0.60 9.83 15.49
CA ASN A 104 -1.34 8.64 15.91
C ASN A 104 -2.16 8.01 14.75
N GLU A 105 -2.75 8.83 13.88
CA GLU A 105 -3.46 8.34 12.69
C GLU A 105 -2.49 7.73 11.66
N CYS A 106 -1.31 8.34 11.48
CA CYS A 106 -0.22 7.79 10.67
C CYS A 106 0.21 6.42 11.20
N GLU A 107 0.44 6.31 12.51
CA GLU A 107 0.82 5.06 13.17
C GLU A 107 -0.26 3.99 12.97
N GLN A 108 -1.53 4.33 13.22
CA GLN A 108 -2.65 3.41 13.04
C GLN A 108 -2.79 2.92 11.59
N ALA A 109 -2.71 3.81 10.60
CA ALA A 109 -2.76 3.44 9.19
C ALA A 109 -1.56 2.57 8.79
N THR A 110 -0.37 2.91 9.29
CA THR A 110 0.85 2.15 9.05
C THR A 110 0.76 0.74 9.61
N ASP A 111 0.30 0.61 10.85
CA ASP A 111 0.08 -0.67 11.52
C ASP A 111 -0.93 -1.54 10.75
N ALA A 112 -2.03 -0.95 10.29
CA ALA A 112 -3.04 -1.66 9.51
C ALA A 112 -2.47 -2.23 8.21
N VAL A 113 -1.72 -1.41 7.46
CA VAL A 113 -1.07 -1.85 6.20
C VAL A 113 0.02 -2.88 6.49
N GLN A 114 0.82 -2.72 7.54
CA GLN A 114 1.84 -3.71 7.91
C GLN A 114 1.23 -5.07 8.29
N ARG A 115 0.12 -5.09 9.03
CA ARG A 115 -0.59 -6.34 9.35
C ARG A 115 -1.16 -7.01 8.10
N LEU A 116 -1.71 -6.23 7.17
CA LEU A 116 -2.13 -6.73 5.86
C LEU A 116 -0.96 -7.38 5.11
N VAL A 117 0.17 -6.70 5.03
CA VAL A 117 1.38 -7.21 4.38
C VAL A 117 1.87 -8.51 5.00
N GLN A 118 1.80 -8.62 6.34
CA GLN A 118 2.16 -9.85 7.06
C GLN A 118 1.21 -11.02 6.74
N GLN A 119 -0.06 -10.75 6.45
CA GLN A 119 -1.03 -11.78 6.07
C GLN A 119 -0.86 -12.23 4.61
N GLU A 120 -0.37 -11.33 3.76
CA GLU A 120 -0.15 -11.54 2.32
C GLU A 120 1.33 -11.68 1.99
N LEU A 121 2.15 -12.23 2.90
CA LEU A 121 3.59 -12.36 2.69
C LEU A 121 3.93 -13.17 1.45
N ASP A 122 3.15 -14.22 1.15
CA ASP A 122 3.37 -15.07 -0.03
C ASP A 122 3.28 -14.29 -1.35
N ARG A 123 2.45 -13.23 -1.38
CA ARG A 123 2.26 -12.32 -2.52
C ARG A 123 3.03 -11.01 -2.41
N THR A 124 3.52 -10.64 -1.25
CA THR A 124 4.22 -9.37 -1.05
C THR A 124 5.58 -9.38 -1.73
N VAL A 125 5.82 -8.39 -2.58
CA VAL A 125 7.14 -8.09 -3.16
C VAL A 125 7.93 -7.18 -2.23
N ALA A 126 7.32 -6.05 -1.86
CA ALA A 126 7.94 -5.02 -1.05
C ALA A 126 6.89 -4.13 -0.38
N LEU A 127 7.26 -3.52 0.74
CA LEU A 127 6.55 -2.40 1.35
C LEU A 127 7.52 -1.22 1.46
N LEU A 128 7.19 -0.13 0.79
CA LEU A 128 7.93 1.13 0.88
C LEU A 128 7.26 2.02 1.91
N ILE A 129 8.07 2.58 2.80
CA ILE A 129 7.62 3.50 3.83
C ILE A 129 8.42 4.76 3.64
N ASP A 130 7.73 5.81 3.21
CA ASP A 130 8.37 7.05 2.88
C ASP A 130 7.79 8.20 3.68
N VAL A 131 8.69 8.97 4.30
CA VAL A 131 8.38 10.18 5.04
C VAL A 131 8.92 11.42 4.30
N GLY A 132 9.46 11.27 3.07
CA GLY A 132 10.17 12.35 2.38
C GLY A 132 10.63 12.23 0.92
N GLY A 133 10.36 11.16 0.17
CA GLY A 133 10.75 10.98 -1.24
C GLY A 133 10.28 9.70 -1.96
N ASP A 134 9.79 9.85 -3.19
CA ASP A 134 9.38 8.76 -4.09
C ASP A 134 10.44 7.67 -4.28
N ALA A 135 10.15 6.46 -3.78
CA ALA A 135 10.95 5.29 -4.05
C ALA A 135 10.19 4.29 -4.91
N LEU A 136 10.89 3.74 -5.90
CA LEU A 136 10.40 2.68 -6.77
C LEU A 136 11.32 1.48 -6.62
N VAL A 137 10.99 0.53 -5.76
CA VAL A 137 11.70 -0.76 -5.76
C VAL A 137 11.11 -1.61 -6.87
N LEU A 138 11.85 -1.72 -7.98
CA LEU A 138 11.55 -2.67 -9.04
C LEU A 138 12.58 -3.79 -9.00
N TYR A 139 12.13 -5.04 -8.87
CA TYR A 139 12.79 -6.28 -9.31
C TYR A 139 14.27 -6.12 -9.74
N GLY A 140 15.19 -6.18 -8.77
CA GLY A 140 16.63 -6.21 -9.03
C GLY A 140 17.23 -4.92 -9.61
N ARG A 141 16.50 -3.81 -9.62
CA ARG A 141 16.99 -2.48 -9.98
C ARG A 141 16.75 -1.51 -8.85
N LEU A 142 17.76 -0.67 -8.60
CA LEU A 142 17.61 0.47 -7.69
C LEU A 142 16.48 1.38 -8.20
N PRO A 143 15.72 2.02 -7.30
CA PRO A 143 14.80 3.08 -7.69
C PRO A 143 15.44 4.09 -8.63
N THR A 144 14.81 4.34 -9.77
CA THR A 144 15.01 5.59 -10.50
C THR A 144 14.16 6.64 -9.80
N GLY A 145 14.70 7.20 -8.72
CA GLY A 145 14.03 8.18 -7.85
C GLY A 145 14.88 8.46 -6.60
N PRO A 146 14.47 9.41 -5.74
CA PRO A 146 14.99 9.54 -4.39
C PRO A 146 15.03 8.19 -3.68
N ARG A 147 16.04 7.97 -2.83
CA ARG A 147 16.07 6.75 -2.01
C ARG A 147 15.00 6.88 -0.92
N PRO A 148 14.20 5.82 -0.66
CA PRO A 148 13.27 5.82 0.46
C PRO A 148 14.03 5.83 1.79
N ASP A 149 13.40 6.37 2.82
CA ASP A 149 13.91 6.29 4.20
C ASP A 149 14.01 4.84 4.69
N ARG A 150 13.03 3.99 4.32
CA ARG A 150 12.99 2.58 4.67
C ARG A 150 12.24 1.73 3.66
N VAL A 151 12.80 0.57 3.32
CA VAL A 151 12.09 -0.48 2.61
C VAL A 151 12.00 -1.73 3.46
N GLN A 152 10.84 -2.38 3.47
CA GLN A 152 10.68 -3.73 4.00
C GLN A 152 10.53 -4.72 2.85
N PHE A 153 11.35 -5.77 2.88
CA PHE A 153 11.34 -6.87 1.91
C PHE A 153 11.06 -8.18 2.61
N ARG A 154 10.57 -9.17 1.85
CA ARG A 154 10.62 -10.55 2.30
C ARG A 154 12.06 -11.02 2.47
N THR A 155 12.35 -11.60 3.63
CA THR A 155 13.69 -12.08 4.00
C THR A 155 14.21 -13.13 3.01
N ASP A 156 13.34 -14.04 2.54
CA ASP A 156 13.71 -15.10 1.60
C ASP A 156 13.99 -14.62 0.17
N ARG A 157 13.55 -13.40 -0.18
CA ARG A 157 13.77 -12.78 -1.48
C ARG A 157 14.96 -11.82 -1.53
N LEU A 158 15.55 -11.48 -0.38
CA LEU A 158 16.69 -10.55 -0.32
C LEU A 158 17.87 -10.97 -1.20
N SER A 159 18.17 -12.26 -1.26
CA SER A 159 19.27 -12.82 -2.07
C SER A 159 19.08 -12.61 -3.58
N ALA A 160 17.85 -12.39 -4.03
CA ALA A 160 17.52 -12.14 -5.44
C ALA A 160 17.73 -10.68 -5.87
N VAL A 161 18.00 -9.76 -4.93
CA VAL A 161 18.14 -8.32 -5.21
C VAL A 161 19.46 -7.72 -4.68
N PRO A 162 20.63 -8.31 -4.99
CA PRO A 162 21.92 -7.87 -4.42
C PRO A 162 22.28 -6.42 -4.78
N ALA A 163 21.83 -5.91 -5.93
CA ALA A 163 22.04 -4.52 -6.33
C ALA A 163 21.29 -3.52 -5.44
N VAL A 164 20.14 -3.91 -4.88
CA VAL A 164 19.35 -3.08 -3.97
C VAL A 164 20.03 -3.01 -2.59
N LEU A 165 20.66 -4.11 -2.16
CA LEU A 165 21.35 -4.21 -0.88
C LEU A 165 22.72 -3.50 -0.84
N ALA A 166 23.23 -3.04 -1.98
CA ALA A 166 24.54 -2.40 -2.05
C ALA A 166 24.58 -1.12 -1.19
N GLY A 167 25.43 -1.13 -0.15
CA GLY A 167 25.57 -0.01 0.79
C GLY A 167 24.40 0.14 1.77
N ALA A 168 23.55 -0.87 1.90
CA ALA A 168 22.43 -0.87 2.82
C ALA A 168 22.75 -1.60 4.13
N GLU A 169 22.19 -1.10 5.23
CA GLU A 169 22.03 -1.85 6.46
C GLU A 169 20.75 -2.68 6.38
N VAL A 170 20.87 -3.98 6.67
CA VAL A 170 19.74 -4.91 6.70
C VAL A 170 19.48 -5.33 8.13
N THR A 171 18.26 -5.11 8.60
CA THR A 171 17.79 -5.54 9.92
C THR A 171 16.66 -6.55 9.74
N ASP A 172 16.85 -7.78 10.22
CA ASP A 172 15.76 -8.75 10.30
C ASP A 172 14.72 -8.26 11.31
N LEU A 173 13.46 -8.12 10.87
CA LEU A 173 12.36 -7.66 11.73
C LEU A 173 11.68 -8.83 12.46
N GLY A 174 12.15 -10.06 12.25
CA GLY A 174 11.37 -11.25 12.52
C GLY A 174 10.26 -11.40 11.48
N ASN A 175 9.35 -12.36 11.67
CA ASN A 175 8.14 -12.56 10.85
C ASN A 175 8.30 -12.75 9.32
N GLY A 176 9.52 -12.93 8.82
CA GLY A 176 9.78 -13.12 7.39
C GLY A 176 9.97 -11.82 6.61
N LEU A 177 10.05 -10.67 7.30
CA LEU A 177 10.41 -9.38 6.71
C LEU A 177 11.78 -8.90 7.21
N SER A 178 12.48 -8.19 6.34
CA SER A 178 13.72 -7.48 6.66
C SER A 178 13.58 -6.02 6.28
N ALA A 179 13.98 -5.13 7.18
CA ALA A 179 14.16 -3.72 6.89
C ALA A 179 15.50 -3.50 6.19
N VAL A 180 15.48 -2.72 5.12
CA VAL A 180 16.65 -2.28 4.38
C VAL A 180 16.68 -0.75 4.46
N ARG A 181 17.80 -0.21 4.91
CA ARG A 181 18.06 1.23 5.07
C ARG A 181 19.38 1.60 4.42
N TRP A 182 19.47 2.75 3.78
CA TRP A 182 20.71 3.24 3.16
C TRP A 182 21.22 4.45 3.95
N GLN A 183 22.51 4.46 4.28
CA GLN A 183 23.20 5.63 4.85
C GLN A 183 23.62 6.62 3.75
#